data_AF-A0A9D9C3U5-F1
#
_entry.id   AF-A0A9D9C3U5-F1
#
_cell.length_a   1.000
_cell.length_b   1.000
_cell.length_c   1.000
_cell.angle_alpha   90.00
_cell.angle_beta   90.00
_cell.angle_gamma   90.00
#
_symmetry.space_group_name_H-M   'P 1'
#
loop_
_entity.id
_entity.type
_entity.pdbx_description
1 polymer ?
#
loop_
_entity_poly.entity_id
_entity_poly.type
_entity_poly.pdbx_seq_one_letter_code
_entity_poly.pdbx_strand_id
1 'polypeptide(L)'
;DVHARPFIMEWLLTDFFGQYTAEAKERFLVDLGYGRYELREEFNTQRKVADYFCSAEKSEKDEMLENALMGLIDDVLFIEDADQKGKYHPRISGQHTYSYRALSEYEKWSYDRLYNDFFYRRHNEFWYGKAMWKLPPLLESTSMLTCAEDLGMIPDCVPAVMNALQILALEIQRMPKDPKVEFGNTWSYPYYSVCTTSTHDMPGIRAWWESDKAMSQRFYNNVLHEGGEAPYFAEPWICSKIVDLHLNSPAMLCVLPLQDWLSIDGQLRRQNPNEELINIPAISRHYWRYRMHITVEQLMNETTFNESMRGMIAHSGR
;
A
#
# COMPACT_ATOMS: atom_id res chain seq x y z
N ASP A 1 -16.54 -13.29 -23.62
CA ASP A 1 -15.81 -14.15 -22.66
C ASP A 1 -14.29 -14.01 -22.62
N VAL A 2 -13.61 -13.51 -23.67
CA VAL A 2 -12.12 -13.58 -23.75
C VAL A 2 -11.38 -12.75 -22.68
N HIS A 3 -11.98 -11.69 -22.14
CA HIS A 3 -11.30 -10.77 -21.22
C HIS A 3 -11.77 -10.85 -19.75
N ALA A 4 -12.72 -11.74 -19.46
CA ALA A 4 -13.21 -12.04 -18.11
C ALA A 4 -12.81 -13.44 -17.63
N ARG A 5 -12.00 -14.14 -18.44
CA ARG A 5 -11.35 -15.41 -18.10
C ARG A 5 -9.86 -15.28 -18.37
N PRO A 6 -9.00 -15.93 -17.57
CA PRO A 6 -7.56 -15.87 -17.75
C PRO A 6 -7.13 -16.24 -19.18
N PHE A 7 -6.32 -15.40 -19.81
CA PHE A 7 -5.72 -15.71 -21.11
C PHE A 7 -4.36 -16.40 -20.91
N ILE A 8 -4.39 -17.71 -20.67
CA ILE A 8 -3.21 -18.49 -20.29
C ILE A 8 -2.46 -19.00 -21.52
N MET A 9 -1.24 -18.52 -21.73
CA MET A 9 -0.34 -18.92 -22.83
C MET A 9 0.94 -19.57 -22.31
N GLU A 10 1.61 -20.39 -23.11
CA GLU A 10 2.85 -21.07 -22.69
C GLU A 10 3.90 -20.10 -22.17
N TRP A 11 4.07 -18.96 -22.86
CA TRP A 11 5.12 -17.99 -22.58
C TRP A 11 4.94 -17.23 -21.25
N LEU A 12 3.73 -17.17 -20.68
CA LEU A 12 3.52 -16.52 -19.38
C LEU A 12 3.70 -17.47 -18.20
N LEU A 13 3.62 -18.79 -18.41
CA LEU A 13 3.63 -19.76 -17.30
C LEU A 13 4.95 -19.75 -16.52
N THR A 14 6.07 -19.51 -17.20
CA THR A 14 7.38 -19.41 -16.55
C THR A 14 7.46 -18.20 -15.62
N ASP A 15 6.81 -17.09 -15.95
CA ASP A 15 6.79 -15.90 -15.10
C ASP A 15 5.99 -16.12 -13.81
N PHE A 16 4.92 -16.93 -13.86
CA PHE A 16 4.10 -17.26 -12.70
C PHE A 16 4.70 -18.39 -11.85
N PHE A 17 5.12 -19.49 -12.47
CA PHE A 17 5.47 -20.74 -11.77
C PHE A 17 6.98 -20.97 -11.64
N GLY A 18 7.82 -20.23 -12.38
CA GLY A 18 9.27 -20.39 -12.38
C GLY A 18 9.68 -21.85 -12.62
N GLN A 19 10.51 -22.39 -11.72
CA GLN A 19 10.99 -23.77 -11.79
C GLN A 19 9.89 -24.84 -11.70
N TYR A 20 8.70 -24.49 -11.20
CA TYR A 20 7.58 -25.43 -11.04
C TYR A 20 6.62 -25.46 -12.24
N THR A 21 6.96 -24.79 -13.34
CA THR A 21 6.10 -24.69 -14.54
C THR A 21 5.65 -26.05 -15.08
N ALA A 22 6.57 -27.01 -15.21
CA ALA A 22 6.24 -28.33 -15.75
C ALA A 22 5.20 -29.07 -14.90
N GLU A 23 5.38 -29.02 -13.58
CA GLU A 23 4.44 -29.61 -12.62
C GLU A 23 3.09 -28.89 -12.63
N ALA A 24 3.08 -27.56 -12.72
CA ALA A 24 1.85 -26.79 -12.75
C ALA A 24 1.01 -27.11 -14.00
N LYS A 25 1.68 -27.28 -15.15
CA LYS A 25 1.03 -27.71 -16.40
C LYS A 25 0.36 -29.07 -16.27
N GLU A 26 1.05 -30.02 -15.66
CA GLU A 26 0.52 -31.37 -15.48
C GLU A 26 -0.64 -31.39 -14.48
N ARG A 27 -0.51 -30.70 -13.34
CA ARG A 27 -1.45 -30.83 -12.22
C ARG A 27 -2.66 -29.91 -12.31
N PHE A 28 -2.51 -28.68 -12.78
CA PHE A 28 -3.52 -27.63 -12.63
C PHE A 28 -4.09 -27.13 -13.95
N LEU A 29 -3.44 -27.41 -15.07
CA LEU A 29 -3.84 -26.90 -16.38
C LEU A 29 -4.34 -28.02 -17.31
N VAL A 30 -5.11 -27.61 -18.31
CA VAL A 30 -5.56 -28.40 -19.46
C VAL A 30 -4.97 -27.76 -20.71
N ASP A 31 -4.27 -28.53 -21.53
CA ASP A 31 -3.74 -28.08 -22.81
C ASP A 31 -4.87 -28.00 -23.85
N LEU A 32 -5.12 -26.80 -24.37
CA LEU A 32 -6.12 -26.54 -25.41
C LEU A 32 -5.52 -26.56 -26.82
N GLY A 33 -4.22 -26.82 -26.94
CA GLY A 33 -3.44 -26.74 -28.18
C GLY A 33 -2.93 -25.32 -28.48
N TYR A 34 -1.99 -25.24 -29.43
CA TYR A 34 -1.39 -23.97 -29.89
C TYR A 34 -0.73 -23.14 -28.78
N GLY A 35 -0.26 -23.80 -27.71
CA GLY A 35 0.36 -23.15 -26.57
C GLY A 35 -0.62 -22.40 -25.68
N ARG A 36 -1.92 -22.73 -25.74
CA ARG A 36 -2.97 -22.17 -24.88
C ARG A 36 -3.38 -23.18 -23.82
N TYR A 37 -3.61 -22.69 -22.61
CA TYR A 37 -4.05 -23.50 -21.48
C TYR A 37 -5.35 -22.97 -20.88
N GLU A 38 -6.04 -23.83 -20.15
CA GLU A 38 -7.13 -23.46 -19.25
C GLU A 38 -6.88 -24.09 -17.87
N LEU A 39 -7.35 -23.44 -16.80
CA LEU A 39 -7.34 -24.04 -15.48
C LEU A 39 -8.33 -25.22 -15.44
N ARG A 40 -7.90 -26.34 -14.86
CA ARG A 40 -8.80 -27.46 -14.59
C ARG A 40 -9.97 -27.00 -13.70
N GLU A 41 -11.11 -27.68 -13.83
CA GLU A 41 -12.34 -27.29 -13.16
C GLU A 41 -12.18 -27.26 -11.63
N GLU A 42 -11.33 -28.11 -11.07
CA GLU A 42 -11.03 -28.17 -9.64
C GLU A 42 -10.23 -26.95 -9.14
N PHE A 43 -9.66 -26.14 -10.02
CA PHE A 43 -8.78 -25.01 -9.68
C PHE A 43 -9.14 -23.69 -10.37
N ASN A 44 -10.28 -23.62 -11.05
CA ASN A 44 -10.65 -22.46 -11.87
C ASN A 44 -11.19 -21.24 -11.10
N THR A 45 -11.18 -21.26 -9.77
CA THR A 45 -11.52 -20.10 -8.93
C THR A 45 -10.55 -19.98 -7.76
N GLN A 46 -10.33 -18.74 -7.30
CA GLN A 46 -9.46 -18.47 -6.14
C GLN A 46 -9.93 -19.24 -4.90
N ARG A 47 -11.24 -19.40 -4.71
CA ARG A 47 -11.79 -20.20 -3.58
C ARG A 47 -11.31 -21.66 -3.65
N LYS A 48 -11.43 -22.30 -4.81
CA LYS A 48 -11.04 -23.71 -4.97
C LYS A 48 -9.54 -23.91 -4.80
N VAL A 49 -8.72 -22.97 -5.28
CA VAL A 49 -7.26 -22.99 -5.05
C VAL A 49 -6.95 -22.84 -3.56
N ALA A 50 -7.55 -21.86 -2.88
CA ALA A 50 -7.35 -21.68 -1.44
C ALA A 50 -7.76 -22.92 -0.64
N ASP A 51 -8.88 -23.55 -0.99
CA ASP A 51 -9.38 -24.75 -0.32
C ASP A 51 -8.44 -25.95 -0.55
N TYR A 52 -7.89 -26.11 -1.76
CA TYR A 52 -6.93 -27.17 -2.08
C TYR A 52 -5.63 -27.04 -1.28
N PHE A 53 -5.10 -25.82 -1.17
CA PHE A 53 -3.89 -25.54 -0.41
C PHE A 53 -4.16 -25.33 1.08
N CYS A 54 -5.40 -25.50 1.59
CA CYS A 54 -5.73 -25.28 2.99
C CYS A 54 -5.16 -26.38 3.90
N SER A 55 -3.84 -26.35 4.16
CA SER A 55 -3.15 -27.18 5.16
C SER A 55 -2.71 -26.36 6.37
N ALA A 56 -2.52 -27.02 7.51
CA ALA A 56 -1.98 -26.39 8.73
C ALA A 56 -0.48 -26.03 8.60
N GLU A 57 0.25 -26.77 7.76
CA GLU A 57 1.64 -26.51 7.39
C GLU A 57 1.74 -26.51 5.86
N LYS A 58 2.08 -25.35 5.27
CA LYS A 58 2.37 -25.21 3.85
C LYS A 58 3.87 -25.23 3.65
N SER A 59 4.35 -25.96 2.65
CA SER A 59 5.73 -25.81 2.22
C SER A 59 5.90 -24.49 1.44
N GLU A 60 7.13 -23.96 1.37
CA GLU A 60 7.44 -22.77 0.55
C GLU A 60 6.99 -22.97 -0.92
N LYS A 61 7.15 -24.20 -1.43
CA LYS A 61 6.67 -24.58 -2.77
C LYS A 61 5.14 -24.47 -2.89
N ASP A 62 4.39 -24.92 -1.88
CA ASP A 62 2.93 -24.85 -1.90
C ASP A 62 2.46 -23.40 -1.90
N GLU A 63 3.11 -22.53 -1.11
CA GLU A 63 2.83 -21.09 -1.11
C GLU A 63 3.14 -20.45 -2.47
N MET A 64 4.27 -20.80 -3.09
CA MET A 64 4.60 -20.33 -4.44
C MET A 64 3.57 -20.78 -5.49
N LEU A 65 3.17 -22.06 -5.48
CA LEU A 65 2.19 -22.59 -6.41
C LEU A 65 0.79 -21.98 -6.21
N GLU A 66 0.35 -21.84 -4.96
CA GLU A 66 -0.91 -21.19 -4.62
C GLU A 66 -0.93 -19.75 -5.10
N ASN A 67 0.09 -18.95 -4.76
CA ASN A 67 0.19 -17.54 -5.18
C ASN A 67 0.22 -17.41 -6.71
N ALA A 68 0.96 -18.28 -7.41
CA ALA A 68 1.01 -18.31 -8.86
C ALA A 68 -0.37 -18.61 -9.49
N LEU A 69 -1.11 -19.58 -8.95
CA LEU A 69 -2.47 -19.90 -9.40
C LEU A 69 -3.45 -18.75 -9.12
N MET A 70 -3.37 -18.13 -7.94
CA MET A 70 -4.19 -16.96 -7.59
C MET A 70 -3.94 -15.80 -8.55
N GLY A 71 -2.67 -15.52 -8.85
CA GLY A 71 -2.28 -14.47 -9.79
C GLY A 71 -2.72 -14.79 -11.22
N LEU A 72 -2.65 -16.05 -11.64
CA LEU A 72 -3.10 -16.47 -12.97
C LEU A 72 -4.62 -16.32 -13.14
N ILE A 73 -5.39 -16.64 -12.10
CA ILE A 73 -6.86 -16.43 -12.08
C ILE A 73 -7.21 -14.94 -12.15
N ASP A 74 -6.41 -14.10 -11.51
CA ASP A 74 -6.59 -12.66 -11.47
C ASP A 74 -6.03 -11.94 -12.73
N ASP A 75 -5.36 -12.63 -13.64
CA ASP A 75 -4.89 -12.07 -14.91
C ASP A 75 -6.03 -11.93 -15.93
N VAL A 76 -6.93 -10.98 -15.63
CA VAL A 76 -8.10 -10.64 -16.45
C VAL A 76 -8.24 -9.13 -16.59
N LEU A 77 -8.97 -8.66 -17.61
CA LEU A 77 -9.24 -7.23 -17.79
C LEU A 77 -10.58 -6.80 -17.20
N PHE A 78 -11.53 -7.73 -17.11
CA PHE A 78 -12.86 -7.47 -16.61
C PHE A 78 -13.26 -8.50 -15.56
N ILE A 79 -13.95 -8.03 -14.54
CA ILE A 79 -14.54 -8.85 -13.48
C ILE A 79 -16.05 -8.80 -13.65
N GLU A 80 -16.69 -9.97 -13.62
CA GLU A 80 -18.14 -10.06 -13.67
C GLU A 80 -18.74 -9.60 -12.34
N ASP A 81 -19.81 -8.82 -12.41
CA ASP A 81 -20.56 -8.38 -11.24
C ASP A 81 -21.11 -9.59 -10.45
N ALA A 82 -20.94 -9.54 -9.12
CA ALA A 82 -21.35 -10.63 -8.25
C ALA A 82 -22.88 -10.79 -8.21
N ASP A 83 -23.61 -9.67 -8.27
CA ASP A 83 -25.07 -9.60 -8.10
C ASP A 83 -25.79 -9.58 -9.44
N GLN A 84 -25.23 -8.91 -10.45
CA GLN A 84 -25.84 -8.69 -11.76
C GLN A 84 -25.07 -9.43 -12.86
N LYS A 85 -25.31 -10.74 -12.97
CA LYS A 85 -24.68 -11.61 -13.98
C LYS A 85 -24.84 -11.07 -15.41
N GLY A 86 -23.76 -11.20 -16.19
CA GLY A 86 -23.62 -10.62 -17.52
C GLY A 86 -23.20 -9.14 -17.54
N LYS A 87 -23.04 -8.48 -16.38
CA LYS A 87 -22.40 -7.16 -16.27
C LYS A 87 -20.96 -7.30 -15.82
N TYR A 88 -20.13 -6.39 -16.30
CA TYR A 88 -18.69 -6.42 -16.05
C TYR A 88 -18.19 -5.03 -15.67
N HIS A 89 -17.19 -5.00 -14.79
CA HIS A 89 -16.41 -3.81 -14.52
C HIS A 89 -14.93 -4.08 -14.82
N PRO A 90 -14.15 -3.05 -15.17
CA PRO A 90 -12.71 -3.22 -15.37
C PRO A 90 -12.03 -3.70 -14.08
N ARG A 91 -11.00 -4.53 -14.22
CA ARG A 91 -10.13 -4.94 -13.11
C ARG A 91 -9.26 -3.76 -12.69
N ILE A 92 -9.16 -3.50 -11.39
CA ILE A 92 -8.22 -2.51 -10.83
C ILE A 92 -6.79 -2.85 -11.30
N SER A 93 -6.06 -1.85 -11.78
CA SER A 93 -4.70 -2.03 -12.31
C SER A 93 -4.61 -3.06 -13.44
N GLY A 94 -5.66 -3.20 -14.25
CA GLY A 94 -5.69 -4.12 -15.39
C GLY A 94 -4.56 -3.89 -16.40
N GLN A 95 -4.01 -2.68 -16.49
CA GLN A 95 -2.86 -2.33 -17.34
C GLN A 95 -1.58 -3.12 -17.01
N HIS A 96 -1.48 -3.65 -15.78
CA HIS A 96 -0.33 -4.43 -15.34
C HIS A 96 -0.44 -5.93 -15.68
N THR A 97 -1.61 -6.38 -16.16
CA THR A 97 -1.86 -7.79 -16.51
C THR A 97 -1.16 -8.19 -17.79
N TYR A 98 -0.86 -9.49 -17.92
CA TYR A 98 -0.40 -10.10 -19.17
C TYR A 98 -1.47 -10.03 -20.25
N SER A 99 -2.73 -10.19 -19.85
CA SER A 99 -3.89 -9.99 -20.73
C SER A 99 -3.92 -8.61 -21.39
N TYR A 100 -3.53 -7.54 -20.69
CA TYR A 100 -3.40 -6.20 -21.30
C TYR A 100 -2.20 -6.11 -22.26
N ARG A 101 -1.08 -6.74 -21.92
CA ARG A 101 0.13 -6.75 -22.79
C ARG A 101 -0.14 -7.42 -24.14
N ALA A 102 -1.01 -8.42 -24.16
CA ALA A 102 -1.40 -9.15 -25.37
C ALA A 102 -2.31 -8.34 -26.31
N LEU A 103 -2.91 -7.24 -25.84
CA LEU A 103 -3.76 -6.38 -26.65
C LEU A 103 -2.96 -5.60 -27.71
N SER A 104 -3.60 -5.34 -28.84
CA SER A 104 -3.11 -4.35 -29.81
C SER A 104 -3.16 -2.93 -29.24
N GLU A 105 -2.42 -2.00 -29.83
CA GLU A 105 -2.41 -0.59 -29.38
C GLU A 105 -3.80 0.05 -29.41
N TYR A 106 -4.64 -0.30 -30.38
CA TYR A 106 -6.02 0.19 -30.45
C TYR A 106 -6.90 -0.38 -29.33
N GLU A 107 -6.73 -1.66 -29.00
CA GLU A 107 -7.45 -2.30 -27.89
C GLU A 107 -7.01 -1.75 -26.54
N LYS A 108 -5.70 -1.53 -26.34
CA LYS A 108 -5.15 -0.86 -25.15
C LYS A 108 -5.76 0.53 -24.98
N TRP A 109 -5.73 1.36 -26.01
CA TRP A 109 -6.35 2.69 -25.99
C TRP A 109 -7.85 2.62 -25.65
N SER A 110 -8.57 1.66 -26.24
CA SER A 110 -10.00 1.48 -25.99
C SER A 110 -10.28 1.05 -24.55
N TYR A 111 -9.48 0.12 -24.03
CA TYR A 111 -9.55 -0.33 -22.64
C TYR A 111 -9.25 0.80 -21.67
N ASP A 112 -8.16 1.54 -21.87
CA ASP A 112 -7.75 2.63 -20.97
C ASP A 112 -8.77 3.77 -20.94
N ARG A 113 -9.38 4.08 -22.09
CA ARG A 113 -10.47 5.06 -22.11
C ARG A 113 -11.65 4.63 -21.24
N LEU A 114 -12.04 3.35 -21.31
CA LEU A 114 -13.15 2.80 -20.53
C LEU A 114 -12.79 2.63 -19.04
N TYR A 115 -11.58 2.18 -18.74
CA TYR A 115 -11.03 2.08 -17.39
C TYR A 115 -11.03 3.45 -16.70
N ASN A 116 -10.50 4.46 -17.38
CA ASN A 116 -10.41 5.82 -16.84
C ASN A 116 -11.79 6.47 -16.67
N ASP A 117 -12.71 6.22 -17.60
CA ASP A 117 -14.09 6.66 -17.44
C ASP A 117 -14.74 6.02 -16.22
N PHE A 118 -14.59 4.70 -16.04
CA PHE A 118 -15.23 3.96 -14.95
C PHE A 118 -14.71 4.39 -13.56
N PHE A 119 -13.39 4.43 -13.37
CA PHE A 119 -12.80 4.69 -12.04
C PHE A 119 -12.66 6.18 -11.70
N TYR A 120 -12.42 7.04 -12.70
CA TYR A 120 -12.03 8.43 -12.43
C TYR A 120 -13.00 9.49 -12.96
N ARG A 121 -14.10 9.13 -13.64
CA ARG A 121 -15.04 10.12 -14.20
C ARG A 121 -16.50 9.82 -13.91
N ARG A 122 -16.99 8.67 -14.39
CA ARG A 122 -18.40 8.28 -14.44
C ARG A 122 -19.12 8.43 -13.09
N HIS A 123 -18.44 8.12 -12.00
CA HIS A 123 -19.05 8.07 -10.68
C HIS A 123 -18.74 9.29 -9.80
N ASN A 124 -17.94 10.27 -10.26
CA ASN A 124 -17.47 11.38 -9.42
C ASN A 124 -18.64 12.21 -8.85
N GLU A 125 -19.56 12.67 -9.70
CA GLU A 125 -20.71 13.48 -9.24
C GLU A 125 -21.66 12.66 -8.37
N PHE A 126 -21.86 11.39 -8.70
CA PHE A 126 -22.70 10.49 -7.91
C PHE A 126 -22.13 10.30 -6.50
N TRP A 127 -20.83 10.00 -6.40
CA TRP A 127 -20.15 9.83 -5.12
C TRP A 127 -20.11 11.12 -4.31
N TYR A 128 -19.84 12.25 -4.96
CA TYR A 128 -19.93 13.57 -4.33
C TYR A 128 -21.32 13.79 -3.70
N GLY A 129 -22.39 13.61 -4.48
CA GLY A 129 -23.76 13.79 -4.00
C GLY A 129 -24.12 12.83 -2.86
N LYS A 130 -23.69 11.57 -2.94
CA LYS A 130 -23.89 10.60 -1.84
C LYS A 130 -23.10 10.94 -0.59
N ALA A 131 -21.88 11.43 -0.73
CA ALA A 131 -21.04 11.83 0.40
C ALA A 131 -21.64 13.07 1.09
N MET A 132 -22.01 14.11 0.34
CA MET A 132 -22.64 15.31 0.88
C MET A 132 -24.02 15.07 1.51
N TRP A 133 -24.71 13.99 1.11
CA TRP A 133 -25.95 13.58 1.78
C TRP A 133 -25.70 12.83 3.10
N LYS A 134 -24.66 11.99 3.17
CA LYS A 134 -24.44 11.06 4.29
C LYS A 134 -23.46 11.56 5.35
N LEU A 135 -22.39 12.25 4.95
CA LEU A 135 -21.32 12.64 5.85
C LEU A 135 -21.72 13.77 6.81
N PRO A 136 -22.43 14.85 6.41
CA PRO A 136 -22.75 15.92 7.35
C PRO A 136 -23.55 15.43 8.58
N PRO A 137 -24.62 14.61 8.44
CA PRO A 137 -25.31 14.07 9.61
C PRO A 137 -24.42 13.20 10.53
N LEU A 138 -23.42 12.50 9.97
CA LEU A 138 -22.47 11.73 10.77
C LEU A 138 -21.52 12.65 11.54
N LEU A 139 -21.00 13.70 10.89
CA LEU A 139 -20.10 14.67 11.52
C LEU A 139 -20.82 15.46 12.62
N GLU A 140 -22.06 15.88 12.39
CA GLU A 140 -22.86 16.62 13.38
C GLU A 140 -23.31 15.77 14.57
N SER A 141 -23.25 14.43 14.46
CA SER A 141 -23.70 13.53 15.53
C SER A 141 -22.72 13.42 16.70
N THR A 142 -21.51 13.96 16.57
CA THR A 142 -20.45 13.86 17.58
C THR A 142 -19.53 15.08 17.56
N SER A 143 -18.87 15.36 18.69
CA SER A 143 -17.81 16.36 18.77
C SER A 143 -16.42 15.79 18.44
N MET A 144 -16.34 14.51 18.04
CA MET A 144 -15.07 13.87 17.68
C MET A 144 -14.53 14.43 16.36
N LEU A 145 -13.22 14.66 16.32
CA LEU A 145 -12.53 15.04 15.10
C LEU A 145 -12.52 13.87 14.11
N THR A 146 -12.94 14.12 12.87
CA THR A 146 -12.95 13.10 11.82
C THR A 146 -11.70 13.22 10.96
N CYS A 147 -10.97 12.12 10.84
CA CYS A 147 -9.82 11.97 9.95
C CYS A 147 -10.16 10.91 8.90
N ALA A 148 -9.86 11.21 7.64
CA ALA A 148 -9.96 10.23 6.56
C ALA A 148 -8.59 9.62 6.30
N GLU A 149 -8.56 8.30 6.14
CA GLU A 149 -7.47 7.62 5.47
C GLU A 149 -7.77 7.72 3.97
N ASP A 150 -7.18 8.72 3.31
CA ASP A 150 -7.41 9.08 1.91
C ASP A 150 -6.23 8.67 1.00
N LEU A 151 -5.72 7.45 1.18
CA LEU A 151 -4.61 6.91 0.38
C LEU A 151 -5.10 6.09 -0.81
N GLY A 152 -4.21 5.91 -1.80
CA GLY A 152 -4.44 5.03 -2.94
C GLY A 152 -5.29 5.66 -4.04
N MET A 153 -6.20 4.88 -4.63
CA MET A 153 -7.02 5.30 -5.77
C MET A 153 -8.22 6.12 -5.29
N ILE A 154 -8.03 7.42 -5.12
CA ILE A 154 -9.07 8.36 -4.69
C ILE A 154 -9.72 9.08 -5.89
N PRO A 155 -11.07 9.06 -6.01
CA PRO A 155 -11.78 9.85 -7.01
C PRO A 155 -11.58 11.36 -6.84
N ASP A 156 -11.62 12.12 -7.93
CA ASP A 156 -11.42 13.58 -7.93
C ASP A 156 -12.39 14.36 -7.03
N CYS A 157 -13.55 13.76 -6.71
CA CYS A 157 -14.52 14.39 -5.82
C CYS A 157 -14.10 14.38 -4.33
N VAL A 158 -13.22 13.46 -3.92
CA VAL A 158 -12.86 13.24 -2.51
C VAL A 158 -12.22 14.47 -1.88
N PRO A 159 -11.17 15.10 -2.48
CA PRO A 159 -10.57 16.31 -1.90
C PRO A 159 -11.57 17.45 -1.71
N ALA A 160 -12.51 17.63 -2.66
CA ALA A 160 -13.53 18.67 -2.58
C ALA A 160 -14.51 18.43 -1.41
N VAL A 161 -14.95 17.18 -1.21
CA VAL A 161 -15.82 16.80 -0.07
C VAL A 161 -15.09 17.00 1.25
N MET A 162 -13.86 16.51 1.37
CA MET A 162 -13.08 16.60 2.60
C MET A 162 -12.84 18.06 3.00
N ASN A 163 -12.48 18.91 2.04
CA ASN A 163 -12.31 20.34 2.29
C ASN A 163 -13.62 21.02 2.69
N ALA A 164 -14.73 20.72 2.00
CA ALA A 164 -16.03 21.31 2.32
C ALA A 164 -16.55 20.92 3.72
N LEU A 165 -16.23 19.71 4.17
CA LEU A 165 -16.64 19.17 5.46
C LEU A 165 -15.56 19.29 6.55
N GLN A 166 -14.43 19.92 6.23
CA GLN A 166 -13.28 20.09 7.14
C GLN A 166 -12.79 18.76 7.76
N ILE A 167 -12.87 17.67 6.99
CA ILE A 167 -12.36 16.36 7.38
C ILE A 167 -10.84 16.38 7.21
N LEU A 168 -10.10 15.94 8.23
CA LEU A 168 -8.65 15.92 8.18
C LEU A 168 -8.17 14.86 7.19
N ALA A 169 -7.28 15.28 6.29
CA ALA A 169 -6.63 14.38 5.35
C ALA A 169 -5.40 13.70 5.98
N LEU A 170 -5.02 12.53 5.48
CA LEU A 170 -3.78 11.86 5.87
C LEU A 170 -2.65 12.28 4.93
N GLU A 171 -1.52 12.71 5.48
CA GLU A 171 -0.33 13.10 4.73
C GLU A 171 0.86 12.21 5.12
N ILE A 172 1.38 11.48 4.13
CA ILE A 172 2.52 10.57 4.31
C ILE A 172 3.61 10.97 3.31
N GLN A 173 4.80 11.28 3.83
CA GLN A 173 5.89 11.83 3.01
C GLN A 173 6.32 10.88 1.87
N ARG A 174 6.16 9.58 2.07
CA ARG A 174 6.53 8.55 1.10
C ARG A 174 5.40 8.13 0.17
N MET A 175 4.20 8.67 0.37
CA MET A 175 3.03 8.46 -0.50
C MET A 175 2.39 9.83 -0.80
N PRO A 176 3.07 10.70 -1.58
CA PRO A 176 2.52 11.98 -1.96
C PRO A 176 1.26 11.81 -2.82
N LYS A 177 0.31 12.73 -2.66
CA LYS A 177 -0.95 12.75 -3.43
C LYS A 177 -0.75 13.17 -4.88
N ASP A 178 0.30 13.94 -5.18
CA ASP A 178 0.66 14.30 -6.55
C ASP A 178 1.56 13.21 -7.15
N PRO A 179 1.11 12.47 -8.20
CA PRO A 179 1.89 11.41 -8.82
C PRO A 179 3.15 11.93 -9.56
N LYS A 180 3.31 13.25 -9.73
CA LYS A 180 4.51 13.86 -10.32
C LYS A 180 5.63 14.05 -9.30
N VAL A 181 5.33 13.90 -8.02
CA VAL A 181 6.27 14.13 -6.93
C VAL A 181 6.64 12.77 -6.32
N GLU A 182 7.93 12.55 -6.12
CA GLU A 182 8.42 11.29 -5.53
C GLU A 182 8.24 11.26 -4.00
N PHE A 183 8.47 12.39 -3.32
CA PHE A 183 8.33 12.55 -1.87
C PHE A 183 7.53 13.80 -1.53
N GLY A 184 6.59 13.67 -0.59
CA GLY A 184 5.82 14.79 -0.04
C GLY A 184 6.73 15.85 0.58
N ASN A 185 6.38 17.11 0.37
CA ASN A 185 7.03 18.22 1.05
C ASN A 185 6.24 18.55 2.32
N THR A 186 6.78 18.20 3.49
CA THR A 186 6.10 18.38 4.79
C THR A 186 5.75 19.84 5.07
N TRP A 187 6.50 20.81 4.55
CA TRP A 187 6.21 22.24 4.70
C TRP A 187 4.98 22.71 3.92
N SER A 188 4.53 21.92 2.94
CA SER A 188 3.39 22.24 2.08
C SER A 188 2.09 21.54 2.49
N TYR A 189 2.12 20.74 3.55
CA TYR A 189 0.92 20.01 4.00
C TYR A 189 -0.22 20.97 4.35
N PRO A 190 -1.48 20.63 4.03
CA PRO A 190 -2.62 21.43 4.44
C PRO A 190 -2.78 21.45 5.96
N TYR A 191 -3.29 22.54 6.54
CA TYR A 191 -3.54 22.60 7.98
C TYR A 191 -4.56 21.54 8.44
N TYR A 192 -5.65 21.32 7.71
CA TYR A 192 -6.63 20.25 7.99
C TYR A 192 -6.10 18.87 7.57
N SER A 193 -5.00 18.45 8.20
CA SER A 193 -4.41 17.14 7.96
C SER A 193 -3.78 16.55 9.21
N VAL A 194 -3.59 15.23 9.16
CA VAL A 194 -2.75 14.44 10.05
C VAL A 194 -1.52 14.04 9.25
N CYS A 195 -0.34 14.51 9.65
CA CYS A 195 0.91 14.03 9.08
C CYS A 195 1.48 12.85 9.87
N THR A 196 2.02 11.88 9.16
CA THR A 196 2.70 10.73 9.77
C THR A 196 3.87 10.25 8.91
N THR A 197 4.89 9.65 9.54
CA THR A 197 6.04 9.05 8.85
C THR A 197 5.66 7.71 8.20
N SER A 198 4.81 6.93 8.88
CA SER A 198 4.39 5.59 8.45
C SER A 198 3.07 5.18 9.13
N THR A 199 2.32 4.28 8.49
CA THR A 199 1.16 3.63 9.12
C THR A 199 1.52 2.21 9.55
N HIS A 200 0.59 1.52 10.21
CA HIS A 200 0.75 0.11 10.56
C HIS A 200 0.90 -0.82 9.35
N ASP A 201 0.45 -0.40 8.17
CA ASP A 201 0.52 -1.15 6.91
C ASP A 201 1.79 -0.84 6.09
N MET A 202 2.70 -0.03 6.64
CA MET A 202 3.90 0.40 5.95
C MET A 202 5.15 0.09 6.79
N PRO A 203 6.32 -0.09 6.16
CA PRO A 203 7.56 -0.09 6.90
C PRO A 203 7.80 1.27 7.55
N GLY A 204 8.26 1.24 8.80
CA GLY A 204 8.78 2.43 9.51
C GLY A 204 10.04 2.98 8.83
N ILE A 205 10.59 4.09 9.37
CA ILE A 205 11.71 4.82 8.77
C ILE A 205 12.88 3.88 8.45
N ARG A 206 13.29 3.05 9.42
CA ARG A 206 14.48 2.20 9.31
C ARG A 206 14.32 1.09 8.28
N ALA A 207 13.24 0.30 8.38
CA ALA A 207 12.98 -0.80 7.45
C ALA A 207 12.82 -0.29 6.02
N TRP A 208 12.20 0.88 5.84
CA TRP A 208 12.09 1.52 4.53
C TRP A 208 13.44 1.99 3.99
N TRP A 209 14.24 2.68 4.81
CA TRP A 209 15.56 3.17 4.41
C TRP A 209 16.47 2.06 3.86
N GLU A 210 16.35 0.87 4.45
CA GLU A 210 17.15 -0.30 4.08
C GLU A 210 16.56 -1.09 2.90
N SER A 211 15.30 -0.83 2.50
CA SER A 211 14.59 -1.58 1.46
C SER A 211 15.02 -1.25 0.04
N ASP A 212 15.31 0.02 -0.26
CA ASP A 212 15.75 0.49 -1.57
C ASP A 212 16.81 1.58 -1.43
N LYS A 213 18.07 1.22 -1.74
CA LYS A 213 19.21 2.14 -1.65
C LYS A 213 19.12 3.31 -2.61
N ALA A 214 18.58 3.11 -3.80
CA ALA A 214 18.46 4.18 -4.78
C ALA A 214 17.41 5.20 -4.33
N MET A 215 16.29 4.72 -3.77
CA MET A 215 15.27 5.59 -3.18
C MET A 215 15.81 6.36 -1.97
N SER A 216 16.49 5.68 -1.03
CA SER A 216 17.09 6.32 0.14
C SER A 216 18.14 7.37 -0.24
N GLN A 217 18.95 7.11 -1.27
CA GLN A 217 19.91 8.09 -1.78
C GLN A 217 19.22 9.36 -2.29
N ARG A 218 18.15 9.22 -3.09
CA ARG A 218 17.39 10.37 -3.59
C ARG A 218 16.72 11.13 -2.45
N PHE A 219 16.15 10.44 -1.47
CA PHE A 219 15.57 11.08 -0.29
C PHE A 219 16.63 11.85 0.53
N TYR A 220 17.78 11.23 0.76
CA TYR A 220 18.91 11.82 1.49
C TYR A 220 19.36 13.16 0.86
N ASN A 221 19.55 13.19 -0.45
CA ASN A 221 20.02 14.41 -1.12
C ASN A 221 18.90 15.43 -1.38
N ASN A 222 17.71 14.99 -1.76
CA ASN A 222 16.66 15.88 -2.25
C ASN A 222 15.70 16.36 -1.15
N VAL A 223 15.50 15.56 -0.09
CA VAL A 223 14.56 15.86 1.00
C VAL A 223 15.30 16.29 2.26
N LEU A 224 16.34 15.54 2.66
CA LEU A 224 17.15 15.89 3.84
C LEU A 224 18.23 16.94 3.51
N HIS A 225 18.45 17.23 2.23
CA HIS A 225 19.47 18.16 1.72
C HIS A 225 20.90 17.84 2.19
N GLU A 226 21.17 16.55 2.39
CA GLU A 226 22.49 16.09 2.78
C GLU A 226 23.39 15.84 1.57
N GLY A 227 24.69 16.11 1.75
CA GLY A 227 25.70 15.87 0.72
C GLY A 227 26.26 14.45 0.74
N GLY A 228 26.63 13.94 -0.43
CA GLY A 228 27.34 12.66 -0.57
C GLY A 228 26.44 11.43 -0.59
N GLU A 229 27.04 10.27 -0.34
CA GLU A 229 26.36 8.98 -0.33
C GLU A 229 25.55 8.82 0.97
N ALA A 230 24.31 8.35 0.82
CA ALA A 230 23.43 8.07 1.93
C ALA A 230 23.98 6.90 2.78
N PRO A 231 24.00 7.02 4.11
CA PRO A 231 24.43 5.93 4.97
C PRO A 231 23.66 4.64 4.73
N TYR A 232 24.33 3.50 4.86
CA TYR A 232 23.71 2.21 4.60
C TYR A 232 22.54 1.95 5.56
N PHE A 233 22.72 2.21 6.85
CA PHE A 233 21.66 2.08 7.85
C PHE A 233 21.01 3.43 8.11
N ALA A 234 19.73 3.39 8.53
CA ALA A 234 19.06 4.58 9.04
C ALA A 234 19.65 4.95 10.41
N GLU A 235 20.70 5.76 10.39
CA GLU A 235 21.36 6.22 11.62
C GLU A 235 20.40 7.07 12.47
N PRO A 236 20.57 7.11 13.81
CA PRO A 236 19.64 7.81 14.69
C PRO A 236 19.44 9.29 14.31
N TRP A 237 20.49 9.95 13.83
CA TRP A 237 20.42 11.34 13.37
C TRP A 237 19.60 11.52 12.08
N ILE A 238 19.60 10.53 11.17
CA ILE A 238 18.75 10.55 9.97
C ILE A 238 17.29 10.43 10.40
N CYS A 239 17.00 9.49 11.30
CA CYS A 239 15.66 9.30 11.84
C CYS A 239 15.18 10.57 12.56
N SER A 240 16.05 11.19 13.37
CA SER A 240 15.76 12.46 14.04
C SER A 240 15.44 13.58 13.06
N LYS A 241 16.20 13.72 11.95
CA LYS A 241 15.88 14.71 10.89
C LYS A 241 14.52 14.46 10.24
N ILE A 242 14.18 13.21 9.95
CA ILE A 242 12.87 12.87 9.37
C ILE A 242 11.74 13.21 10.34
N VAL A 243 11.89 12.84 11.62
CA VAL A 243 10.92 13.20 12.67
C VAL A 243 10.78 14.72 12.79
N ASP A 244 11.90 15.45 12.77
CA ASP A 244 11.92 16.92 12.83
C ASP A 244 11.16 17.56 11.65
N LEU A 245 11.33 17.05 10.42
CA LEU A 245 10.56 17.52 9.25
C LEU A 245 9.04 17.37 9.43
N HIS A 246 8.58 16.32 10.11
CA HIS A 246 7.16 16.09 10.36
C HIS A 246 6.63 16.96 11.50
N LEU A 247 7.40 17.10 12.58
CA LEU A 247 7.06 18.00 13.69
C LEU A 247 6.94 19.45 13.22
N ASN A 248 7.82 19.92 12.34
CA ASN A 248 7.77 21.27 11.80
C ASN A 248 6.72 21.46 10.67
N SER A 249 5.99 20.42 10.28
CA SER A 249 4.92 20.56 9.29
C SER A 249 3.78 21.45 9.82
N PRO A 250 3.03 22.15 8.95
CA PRO A 250 1.85 22.93 9.33
C PRO A 250 0.60 22.07 9.57
N ALA A 251 0.68 20.74 9.47
CA ALA A 251 -0.45 19.85 9.70
C ALA A 251 -1.01 20.03 11.12
N MET A 252 -2.34 20.03 11.27
CA MET A 252 -2.99 20.18 12.57
C MET A 252 -2.50 19.13 13.57
N LEU A 253 -2.35 17.87 13.13
CA LEU A 253 -1.84 16.78 13.96
C LEU A 253 -0.59 16.16 13.34
N CYS A 254 0.43 15.94 14.17
CA CYS A 254 1.59 15.11 13.82
C CYS A 254 1.54 13.84 14.67
N VAL A 255 1.21 12.71 14.06
CA VAL A 255 1.04 11.42 14.75
C VAL A 255 2.07 10.44 14.20
N LEU A 256 3.12 10.17 14.98
CA LEU A 256 4.21 9.29 14.55
C LEU A 256 4.12 7.95 15.28
N PRO A 257 4.37 6.82 14.60
CA PRO A 257 4.47 5.52 15.24
C PRO A 257 5.58 5.51 16.29
N LEU A 258 5.36 4.73 17.35
CA LEU A 258 6.33 4.60 18.43
C LEU A 258 7.68 4.08 17.92
N GLN A 259 7.68 3.18 16.94
CA GLN A 259 8.91 2.64 16.34
C GLN A 259 9.76 3.74 15.70
N ASP A 260 9.12 4.70 15.04
CA ASP A 260 9.79 5.84 14.41
C ASP A 260 10.32 6.82 15.47
N TRP A 261 9.60 6.99 16.58
CA TRP A 261 10.13 7.73 17.74
C TRP A 261 11.36 7.04 18.35
N LEU A 262 11.29 5.74 18.64
CA LEU A 262 12.42 4.99 19.23
C LEU A 262 13.62 4.95 18.28
N SER A 263 13.41 5.07 16.97
CA SER A 263 14.49 5.01 15.96
C SER A 263 15.53 6.13 16.06
N ILE A 264 15.17 7.28 16.69
CA ILE A 264 16.07 8.42 16.89
C ILE A 264 17.11 8.19 17.99
N ASP A 265 16.97 7.11 18.76
CA ASP A 265 17.91 6.70 19.80
C ASP A 265 18.52 5.33 19.46
N GLY A 266 19.85 5.32 19.31
CA GLY A 266 20.59 4.12 18.93
C GLY A 266 20.55 2.99 19.96
N GLN A 267 20.30 3.28 21.24
CA GLN A 267 20.26 2.32 22.34
C GLN A 267 18.85 1.76 22.55
N LEU A 268 17.81 2.57 22.32
CA LEU A 268 16.42 2.16 22.56
C LEU A 268 15.77 1.42 21.41
N ARG A 269 16.23 1.61 20.17
CA ARG A 269 15.67 0.91 19.01
C ARG A 269 16.05 -0.58 18.97
N ARG A 270 15.30 -1.41 18.22
CA ARG A 270 15.67 -2.83 18.05
C ARG A 270 16.92 -2.98 17.19
N GLN A 271 17.57 -4.13 17.27
CA GLN A 271 18.71 -4.42 16.38
C GLN A 271 18.23 -4.59 14.93
N ASN A 272 17.21 -5.40 14.69
CA ASN A 272 16.66 -5.67 13.37
C ASN A 272 15.41 -4.80 13.09
N PRO A 273 15.43 -3.90 12.08
CA PRO A 273 14.26 -3.10 11.70
C PRO A 273 13.03 -3.92 11.30
N ASN A 274 13.22 -5.14 10.77
CA ASN A 274 12.09 -5.99 10.36
C ASN A 274 11.29 -6.51 11.56
N GLU A 275 11.88 -6.53 12.76
CA GLU A 275 11.17 -6.88 14.00
C GLU A 275 10.29 -5.73 14.52
N GLU A 276 10.36 -4.54 13.90
CA GLU A 276 9.57 -3.36 14.26
C GLU A 276 8.24 -3.29 13.48
N LEU A 277 8.09 -4.14 12.44
CA LEU A 277 6.90 -4.23 11.61
C LEU A 277 5.75 -4.88 12.37
N ILE A 278 4.60 -4.22 12.38
CA ILE A 278 3.36 -4.74 12.97
C ILE A 278 2.51 -5.51 11.97
N ASN A 279 2.61 -5.17 10.68
CA ASN A 279 1.88 -5.81 9.58
C ASN A 279 2.72 -5.93 8.30
N ILE A 280 2.35 -6.89 7.47
CA ILE A 280 2.74 -6.97 6.07
C ILE A 280 1.44 -7.16 5.26
N PRO A 281 0.90 -6.11 4.61
CA PRO A 281 -0.39 -6.17 3.93
C PRO A 281 -0.51 -7.25 2.85
N ALA A 282 0.61 -7.62 2.23
CA ALA A 282 0.67 -8.70 1.24
C ALA A 282 0.33 -10.09 1.83
N ILE A 283 0.39 -10.24 3.15
CA ILE A 283 0.08 -11.49 3.85
C ILE A 283 -1.29 -11.34 4.51
N SER A 284 -2.35 -11.80 3.85
CA SER A 284 -3.73 -11.68 4.34
C SER A 284 -3.93 -12.25 5.76
N ARG A 285 -3.17 -13.29 6.14
CA ARG A 285 -3.15 -13.89 7.47
C ARG A 285 -1.93 -13.48 8.31
N HIS A 286 -1.47 -12.24 8.17
CA HIS A 286 -0.35 -11.76 8.96
C HIS A 286 -0.71 -11.71 10.45
N TYR A 287 0.27 -12.03 11.28
CA TYR A 287 0.10 -12.02 12.73
C TYR A 287 0.55 -10.69 13.32
N TRP A 288 -0.41 -9.90 13.82
CA TRP A 288 -0.25 -8.60 14.49
C TRP A 288 0.49 -8.69 15.84
N ARG A 289 1.75 -9.11 15.81
CA ARG A 289 2.50 -9.55 17.00
C ARG A 289 3.57 -8.59 17.48
N TYR A 290 3.79 -7.47 16.78
CA TYR A 290 4.70 -6.46 17.29
C TYR A 290 4.28 -6.02 18.71
N ARG A 291 5.27 -5.97 19.59
CA ARG A 291 5.17 -5.49 20.97
C ARG A 291 6.40 -4.63 21.23
N MET A 292 6.20 -3.54 21.96
CA MET A 292 7.29 -2.75 22.52
C MET A 292 8.22 -3.67 23.30
N HIS A 293 9.52 -3.63 23.00
CA HIS A 293 10.52 -4.51 23.62
C HIS A 293 11.01 -4.01 24.98
N ILE A 294 10.67 -2.77 25.32
CA ILE A 294 10.84 -2.17 26.65
C ILE A 294 9.47 -2.06 27.34
N THR A 295 9.45 -2.04 28.67
CA THR A 295 8.21 -1.79 29.42
C THR A 295 7.89 -0.29 29.46
N VAL A 296 6.65 0.06 29.81
CA VAL A 296 6.25 1.46 29.98
C VAL A 296 7.08 2.13 31.08
N GLU A 297 7.36 1.41 32.17
CA GLU A 297 8.17 1.90 33.29
C GLU A 297 9.62 2.14 32.87
N GLN A 298 10.19 1.26 32.04
CA GLN A 298 11.52 1.49 31.47
C GLN A 298 11.53 2.75 30.61
N LEU A 299 10.58 2.87 29.67
CA LEU A 299 10.45 4.05 28.81
C LEU A 299 10.29 5.36 29.60
N MET A 300 9.51 5.34 30.69
CA MET A 300 9.36 6.51 31.57
C MET A 300 10.66 6.93 32.25
N ASN A 301 11.61 6.01 32.44
CA ASN A 301 12.91 6.26 33.06
C ASN A 301 14.02 6.64 32.06
N GLU A 302 13.76 6.59 30.74
CA GLU A 302 14.72 6.98 29.70
C GLU A 302 14.83 8.52 29.58
N THR A 303 15.52 9.15 30.53
CA THR A 303 15.57 10.62 30.67
C THR A 303 16.09 11.32 29.43
N THR A 304 17.23 10.88 28.88
CA THR A 304 17.85 11.49 27.69
C THR A 304 16.92 11.48 26.49
N PHE A 305 16.29 10.33 26.21
CA PHE A 305 15.33 10.18 25.12
C PHE A 305 14.10 11.06 25.33
N ASN A 306 13.51 11.02 26.53
CA ASN A 306 12.31 11.77 26.86
C ASN A 306 12.55 13.29 26.82
N GLU A 307 13.72 13.76 27.25
CA GLU A 307 14.11 15.17 27.16
C GLU A 307 14.35 15.60 25.71
N SER A 308 15.00 14.77 24.90
CA SER A 308 15.18 15.01 23.47
C SER A 308 13.84 15.12 22.74
N MET A 309 12.93 14.17 22.95
CA MET A 309 11.58 14.18 22.40
C MET A 309 10.80 15.43 22.80
N ARG A 310 10.78 15.77 24.10
CA ARG A 310 10.13 17.01 24.59
C ARG A 310 10.75 18.25 23.97
N GLY A 311 12.07 18.28 23.82
CA GLY A 311 12.80 19.33 23.15
C GLY A 311 12.33 19.51 21.72
N MET A 312 12.34 18.46 20.90
CA MET A 312 11.91 18.52 19.51
C MET A 312 10.46 19.05 19.37
N ILE A 313 9.54 18.54 20.20
CA ILE A 313 8.14 18.97 20.24
C ILE A 313 8.05 20.47 20.56
N ALA A 314 8.69 20.91 21.64
CA ALA A 314 8.67 22.31 22.07
C ALA A 314 9.27 23.27 21.03
N HIS A 315 10.38 22.90 20.39
CA HIS A 315 11.01 23.72 19.34
C HIS A 315 10.12 23.85 18.10
N SER A 316 9.34 22.82 17.76
CA SER A 316 8.39 22.85 16.64
C SER A 316 7.10 23.62 16.94
N GLY A 317 6.88 24.06 18.19
CA GLY A 317 5.68 24.79 18.60
C GLY A 317 4.43 23.93 18.74
N ARG A 318 4.58 22.62 18.98
CA ARG A 318 3.49 21.65 19.14
C ARG A 318 3.17 21.32 20.60
#